data_AF-A0A839Z6G0-F1
#
_entry.id   AF-A0A839Z6G0-F1
#
_cell.length_a   1.000
_cell.length_b   1.000
_cell.length_c   1.000
_cell.angle_alpha   90.00
_cell.angle_beta   90.00
_cell.angle_gamma   90.00
#
_symmetry.space_group_name_H-M   'P 1'
#
loop_
_entity.id
_entity.type
_entity.pdbx_description
1 polymer ?
#
loop_
_entity_poly.entity_id
_entity_poly.type
_entity_poly.pdbx_seq_one_letter_code
_entity_poly.pdbx_strand_id
1 'polypeptide(L)'
;MINIADDDLDAAIRATFERRRTPIPRGRPPGLSAEMFGDEGKQRQWRAYAASLELDGVTLESIIEGIWDLVGSSCARIVAKNGNET
;
A
#
# COMPACT_ATOMS: atom_id res chain seq x y z
N MET A 1 11.69 -2.11 13.02
CA MET A 1 10.54 -2.50 12.17
C MET A 1 9.29 -2.37 13.03
N ILE A 2 8.27 -1.64 12.58
CA ILE A 2 7.04 -1.48 13.36
C ILE A 2 6.28 -2.80 13.26
N ASN A 3 6.04 -3.46 14.39
CA ASN A 3 5.22 -4.66 14.45
C ASN A 3 3.76 -4.22 14.67
N ILE A 4 2.93 -4.39 13.64
CA ILE A 4 1.49 -4.11 13.71
C ILE A 4 0.78 -5.46 13.69
N ALA A 5 -0.11 -5.71 14.65
CA ALA A 5 -0.90 -6.93 14.66
C ALA A 5 -1.82 -6.96 13.43
N ASP A 6 -1.97 -8.15 12.84
CA ASP A 6 -2.77 -8.32 11.62
C ASP A 6 -4.22 -7.84 11.78
N ASP A 7 -4.84 -8.10 12.93
CA ASP A 7 -6.22 -7.68 13.21
C ASP A 7 -6.36 -6.15 13.35
N ASP A 8 -5.36 -5.49 13.92
CA ASP A 8 -5.34 -4.03 14.04
C ASP A 8 -5.21 -3.37 12.66
N LEU A 9 -4.34 -3.93 11.81
CA LEU A 9 -4.16 -3.44 10.44
C LEU A 9 -5.42 -3.70 9.59
N ASP A 10 -6.01 -4.90 9.70
CA ASP A 10 -7.26 -5.25 9.02
C ASP A 10 -8.38 -4.26 9.40
N ALA A 11 -8.54 -3.97 10.70
CA ALA A 11 -9.54 -3.05 11.22
C ALA A 11 -9.33 -1.61 10.72
N ALA A 12 -8.08 -1.11 10.74
CA ALA A 12 -7.74 0.23 10.28
C ALA A 12 -7.97 0.41 8.77
N ILE A 13 -7.63 -0.61 7.96
CA ILE A 13 -7.89 -0.62 6.51
C ILE A 13 -9.40 -0.60 6.28
N ARG A 14 -10.18 -1.50 6.90
CA ARG A 14 -11.63 -1.53 6.74
C ARG A 14 -12.28 -0.18 7.05
N ALA A 15 -11.94 0.41 8.20
CA ALA A 15 -12.46 1.71 8.61
C ALA A 15 -12.11 2.83 7.60
N THR A 16 -10.90 2.79 7.03
CA THR A 16 -10.47 3.79 6.03
C THR A 16 -11.29 3.70 4.74
N PHE A 17 -11.48 2.49 4.21
CA PHE A 17 -12.21 2.26 2.97
C PHE A 17 -13.71 2.52 3.13
N GLU A 18 -14.30 2.14 4.28
CA GLU A 18 -15.68 2.48 4.64
C GLU A 18 -15.90 4.00 4.69
N ARG A 19 -15.03 4.74 5.40
CA ARG A 19 -15.10 6.20 5.48
C ARG A 19 -14.98 6.87 4.11
N ARG A 20 -14.14 6.33 3.22
CA ARG A 20 -13.96 6.84 1.85
C ARG A 20 -15.05 6.38 0.89
N ARG A 21 -15.94 5.47 1.30
CA ARG A 21 -16.96 4.83 0.47
C ARG A 21 -16.38 4.21 -0.80
N THR A 22 -15.21 3.59 -0.66
CA THR A 22 -14.51 2.90 -1.73
C THR A 22 -14.35 1.44 -1.37
N PRO A 23 -14.48 0.49 -2.32
CA PRO A 23 -14.28 -0.92 -2.02
C PRO A 23 -12.81 -1.20 -1.67
N ILE A 24 -12.60 -2.16 -0.77
CA ILE A 24 -11.25 -2.68 -0.48
C ILE A 24 -10.72 -3.37 -1.75
N PRO A 25 -9.47 -3.11 -2.17
CA PRO A 25 -8.90 -3.70 -3.37
C PRO A 25 -8.84 -5.22 -3.26
N ARG A 26 -9.29 -5.92 -4.32
CA ARG A 26 -9.11 -7.38 -4.46
C ARG A 26 -7.75 -7.78 -5.04
N GLY A 27 -6.95 -6.79 -5.41
CA GLY A 27 -5.63 -6.96 -6.02
C GLY A 27 -4.83 -5.66 -5.93
N ARG A 28 -3.60 -5.71 -6.43
CA ARG A 28 -2.66 -4.59 -6.37
C ARG A 28 -3.20 -3.38 -7.16
N PRO A 29 -3.39 -2.21 -6.52
CA PRO A 29 -3.93 -1.04 -7.20
C PRO A 29 -2.88 -0.40 -8.14
N PRO A 30 -3.30 0.35 -9.18
CA PRO A 30 -2.37 1.00 -10.11
C PRO A 30 -1.36 1.94 -9.45
N GLY A 31 -1.76 2.63 -8.38
CA GLY A 31 -0.85 3.52 -7.63
C GLY A 31 0.28 2.80 -6.88
N LEU A 32 0.22 1.47 -6.82
CA LEU A 32 1.28 0.63 -6.27
C LEU A 32 1.85 -0.31 -7.33
N SER A 33 1.58 -0.16 -8.63
CA SER A 33 2.02 -1.13 -9.65
C SER A 33 3.45 -0.93 -10.14
N ALA A 34 3.93 -1.87 -10.96
CA ALA A 34 5.21 -1.74 -11.66
C ALA A 34 5.22 -0.56 -12.64
N GLU A 35 4.10 -0.25 -13.29
CA GLU A 35 4.02 0.94 -14.13
C GLU A 35 4.24 2.23 -13.33
N MET A 36 3.81 2.29 -12.07
CA MET A 36 3.97 3.47 -11.22
C MET A 36 5.43 3.76 -10.87
N PHE A 37 6.22 2.74 -10.50
CA PHE A 37 7.65 2.95 -10.23
C PHE A 37 8.51 2.92 -11.48
N GLY A 38 8.03 2.36 -12.59
CA GLY A 38 8.67 2.41 -13.90
C GLY A 38 8.61 3.78 -14.58
N ASP A 39 7.65 4.64 -14.18
CA ASP A 39 7.52 5.99 -14.72
C ASP A 39 8.69 6.91 -14.30
N GLU A 40 9.44 7.41 -15.28
CA GLU A 40 10.59 8.28 -15.02
C GLU A 40 10.23 9.59 -14.30
N GLY A 41 9.04 10.13 -14.59
CA GLY A 41 8.52 11.33 -13.94
C GLY A 41 8.28 11.10 -12.46
N LYS A 42 7.65 9.99 -12.09
CA LYS A 42 7.43 9.58 -10.70
C LYS A 42 8.74 9.29 -9.98
N GLN A 43 9.70 8.62 -10.63
CA GLN A 43 11.02 8.42 -10.05
C GLN A 43 11.76 9.74 -9.78
N ARG A 44 11.70 10.71 -10.71
CA ARG A 44 12.27 12.06 -10.50
C ARG A 44 11.63 12.77 -9.30
N GLN A 45 10.29 12.74 -9.23
CA GLN A 45 9.55 13.32 -8.10
C GLN A 45 9.93 12.66 -6.77
N TRP A 46 10.02 11.33 -6.75
CA TRP A 46 10.43 10.58 -5.57
C TRP A 46 11.85 10.95 -5.13
N ARG A 47 12.82 11.01 -6.04
CA ARG A 47 14.21 11.41 -5.69
C ARG A 47 14.27 12.79 -5.07
N ALA A 48 13.52 13.76 -5.62
CA ALA A 48 13.47 15.11 -5.04
C ALA A 48 12.84 15.11 -3.64
N TYR A 49 11.75 14.36 -3.44
CA TYR A 49 11.10 14.19 -2.14
C TYR A 49 12.00 13.50 -1.12
N ALA A 50 12.63 12.37 -1.48
CA ALA A 50 13.53 11.62 -0.62
C ALA A 50 14.74 12.48 -0.21
N ALA A 51 15.34 13.23 -1.14
CA ALA A 51 16.41 14.16 -0.84
C ALA A 51 15.98 15.27 0.14
N SER A 52 14.75 15.79 0.01
CA SER A 52 14.23 16.78 0.96
C SER A 52 14.01 16.25 2.38
N LEU A 53 14.00 14.92 2.55
CA LEU A 53 13.88 14.21 3.81
C LEU A 53 15.20 13.56 4.26
N GLU A 54 16.31 13.80 3.56
CA GLU A 54 17.61 13.16 3.83
C GLU A 54 17.52 11.62 3.79
N LEU A 55 16.61 11.07 2.97
CA LEU A 55 16.43 9.64 2.78
C LEU A 55 17.27 9.15 1.59
N ASP A 56 18.52 8.80 1.89
CA ASP A 56 19.44 8.27 0.89
C ASP A 56 19.18 6.79 0.57
N GLY A 57 19.31 6.42 -0.71
CA GLY A 57 19.28 5.02 -1.17
C GLY A 57 17.90 4.36 -1.20
N VAL A 58 16.82 5.06 -0.82
CA VAL A 58 15.46 4.52 -0.87
C VAL A 58 14.86 4.77 -2.26
N THR A 59 14.60 3.70 -3.01
CA THR A 59 14.01 3.80 -4.36
C THR A 59 12.48 3.84 -4.29
N LEU A 60 11.84 4.44 -5.29
CA LEU A 60 10.37 4.44 -5.40
C LEU A 60 9.82 3.02 -5.46
N GLU A 61 10.50 2.14 -6.19
CA GLU A 61 10.20 0.70 -6.26
C GLU A 61 10.21 0.07 -4.87
N SER A 62 11.30 0.22 -4.10
CA SER A 62 11.42 -0.41 -2.78
C SER A 62 10.31 0.00 -1.81
N ILE A 63 9.87 1.26 -1.88
CA ILE A 63 8.77 1.76 -1.05
C ILE A 63 7.42 1.27 -1.54
N ILE A 64 7.18 1.27 -2.85
CA ILE A 64 5.92 0.76 -3.40
C ILE A 64 5.76 -0.74 -3.11
N GLU A 65 6.82 -1.53 -3.28
CA GLU A 65 6.82 -2.95 -2.90
C GLU A 65 6.59 -3.12 -1.39
N GLY A 66 7.34 -2.39 -0.56
CA GLY A 66 7.18 -2.48 0.89
C GLY A 66 5.78 -2.08 1.39
N ILE A 67 5.15 -1.07 0.78
CA ILE A 67 3.76 -0.70 1.07
C ILE A 67 2.83 -1.85 0.68
N TRP A 68 2.98 -2.41 -0.52
CA TRP A 68 2.10 -3.47 -1.00
C TRP A 68 2.26 -4.76 -0.19
N ASP A 69 3.46 -5.14 0.21
CA ASP A 69 3.71 -6.29 1.07
C ASP A 69 2.97 -6.17 2.41
N LEU A 70 2.95 -4.96 2.98
CA LEU A 70 2.25 -4.68 4.23
C LEU A 70 0.72 -4.69 4.07
N VAL A 71 0.18 -3.98 3.09
CA VAL A 71 -1.28 -3.78 2.97
C VAL A 71 -1.98 -4.85 2.14
N GLY A 72 -1.27 -5.52 1.24
CA GLY A 72 -1.80 -6.50 0.29
C GLY A 72 -2.32 -7.76 0.99
N SER A 73 -1.55 -8.30 1.93
CA SER A 73 -1.95 -9.41 2.79
C SER A 73 -3.24 -9.10 3.57
N SER A 74 -3.34 -7.90 4.13
CA SER A 74 -4.53 -7.43 4.85
C SER A 74 -5.74 -7.30 3.92
N CYS A 75 -5.57 -6.71 2.73
CA CYS A 75 -6.64 -6.62 1.74
C CYS A 75 -7.19 -8.01 1.36
N ALA A 76 -6.30 -8.98 1.13
CA ALA A 76 -6.69 -10.36 0.82
C ALA A 76 -7.48 -11.01 1.96
N ARG A 77 -7.01 -10.87 3.22
CA ARG A 77 -7.72 -11.39 4.41
C ARG A 77 -9.11 -10.80 4.56
N ILE A 78 -9.26 -9.48 4.44
CA ILE A 78 -10.56 -8.82 4.60
C ILE A 78 -11.52 -9.26 3.50
N VAL A 79 -11.06 -9.32 2.24
CA VAL A 79 -11.90 -9.77 1.12
C VAL A 79 -12.34 -11.23 1.30
N ALA A 80 -11.45 -12.11 1.77
CA ALA A 80 -11.78 -13.50 2.06
C ALA A 80 -12.80 -13.64 3.20
N LYS A 81 -12.64 -12.89 4.29
CA LYS A 81 -13.60 -12.84 5.41
C LYS A 81 -14.98 -12.40 4.93
N ASN A 82 -15.06 -11.32 4.14
CA ASN A 82 -16.33 -10.80 3.60
C ASN A 82 -17.03 -11.76 2.61
N GLY A 83 -16.28 -12.64 1.94
CA GLY A 83 -16.84 -13.65 1.03
C GLY A 83 -17.41 -14.88 1.75
N ASN A 84 -16.99 -15.12 2.99
CA ASN A 84 -17.43 -16.26 3.83
C ASN A 84 -18.66 -15.93 4.71
N GLU A 85 -19.15 -14.69 4.66
CA GLU A 85 -20.32 -14.19 5.42
C GLU A 85 -21.63 -14.19 4.59
N THR A 86 -21.65 -14.92 3.46
CA THR A 86 -22.84 -15.18 2.62
C THR A 86 -23.14 -16.67 2.56
#